data_AF-A0A1M5WJV5-F1
#
_entry.id   AF-A0A1M5WJV5-F1
#
_cell.length_a   1.000
_cell.length_b   1.000
_cell.length_c   1.000
_cell.angle_alpha   90.00
_cell.angle_beta   90.00
_cell.angle_gamma   90.00
#
_symmetry.space_group_name_H-M   'P 1'
#
loop_
_entity.id
_entity.type
_entity.pdbx_description
1 polymer ?
#
loop_
_entity_poly.entity_id
_entity_poly.type
_entity_poly.pdbx_seq_one_letter_code
_entity_poly.pdbx_strand_id
1 'polypeptide(L)' 'MYHISGSVDNRHMSADSNFVYDSEGNLIEDKSKNLKISYDWRDMLTEFLMEARTKNILDSRF' A
#
# COMPACT_ATOMS: atom_id res chain seq x y z
N MET A 1 -12.36 23.96 27.36
CA MET A 1 -12.65 22.56 27.01
C MET A 1 -13.12 22.55 25.57
N TYR A 2 -12.29 22.14 24.62
CA TYR A 2 -12.66 22.14 23.20
C TYR A 2 -13.24 20.77 22.85
N HIS A 3 -14.49 20.73 22.38
CA HIS A 3 -15.07 19.52 21.80
C HIS A 3 -14.46 19.29 20.42
N ILE A 4 -13.78 18.16 20.24
CA ILE A 4 -13.26 17.72 18.95
C ILE A 4 -14.37 16.87 18.31
N SER A 5 -15.24 17.52 17.54
CA SER A 5 -16.23 16.85 16.69
C SER A 5 -15.59 16.51 15.35
N GLY A 6 -14.71 15.51 15.33
CA GLY A 6 -14.29 14.87 14.09
C GLY A 6 -15.02 13.56 13.97
N SER A 7 -15.80 13.36 12.90
CA SER A 7 -16.21 12.02 12.47
C SER A 7 -14.93 11.21 12.42
N VAL A 8 -14.76 10.27 13.35
CA VAL A 8 -13.81 9.19 13.19
C VAL A 8 -14.46 8.33 12.12
N ASP A 9 -14.38 8.78 10.86
CA ASP A 9 -14.57 7.90 9.72
C ASP A 9 -13.70 6.71 10.06
N ASN A 10 -14.36 5.56 10.30
CA ASN A 10 -13.70 4.31 10.61
C ASN A 10 -12.72 4.04 9.48
N ARG A 11 -11.50 4.58 9.58
CA ARG A 11 -10.36 4.17 8.78
C ARG A 11 -10.20 2.73 9.23
N HIS A 12 -10.71 1.82 8.41
CA HIS A 12 -10.65 0.39 8.61
C HIS A 12 -9.17 0.00 8.56
N MET A 13 -8.45 0.26 9.66
CA MET A 13 -7.03 -0.02 9.82
C MET A 13 -6.77 -1.51 10.01
N SER A 14 -7.81 -2.33 10.04
CA SER A 14 -7.78 -3.80 10.08
C SER A 14 -7.15 -4.46 8.85
N ALA A 15 -6.56 -3.67 7.95
CA ALA A 15 -5.56 -4.15 7.01
C ALA A 15 -4.18 -4.24 7.69
N ASP A 16 -4.12 -4.82 8.90
CA ASP A 16 -2.94 -4.88 9.76
C ASP A 16 -1.72 -5.58 9.11
N SER A 17 -1.91 -6.19 7.93
CA SER A 17 -0.87 -6.95 7.21
C SER A 17 -0.61 -6.49 5.77
N ASN A 18 -1.30 -5.47 5.27
CA ASN A 18 -1.18 -5.05 3.86
C ASN A 18 0.00 -4.11 3.60
N PHE A 19 0.40 -3.34 4.61
CA PHE A 19 1.51 -2.39 4.50
C PHE A 19 2.71 -2.91 5.28
N VAL A 20 3.89 -2.92 4.66
CA VAL A 20 5.15 -3.30 5.30
C VAL A 20 6.08 -2.09 5.27
N TYR A 21 6.70 -1.82 6.41
CA TYR A 21 7.62 -0.71 6.61
C TYR A 21 9.00 -1.24 6.97
N ASP A 22 10.04 -0.50 6.60
CA ASP A 22 11.39 -0.73 7.12
C ASP A 22 11.53 -0.24 8.58
N SER A 23 12.73 -0.39 9.14
CA SER A 23 13.04 0.06 10.50
C SER A 23 13.01 1.59 10.69
N GLU A 24 13.05 2.35 9.60
CA GLU A 24 13.06 3.82 9.57
C GLU A 24 11.65 4.40 9.39
N GLY A 25 10.67 3.53 9.07
CA GLY A 25 9.27 3.88 8.91
C GLY A 25 8.87 4.20 7.47
N ASN A 26 9.73 3.93 6.48
CA ASN A 26 9.39 4.07 5.07
C ASN A 26 8.58 2.88 4.57
N LEU A 27 7.63 3.12 3.65
CA LEU A 27 6.78 2.07 3.07
C LEU A 27 7.56 1.27 2.04
N ILE A 28 7.79 -0.03 2.28
CA ILE A 28 8.52 -0.91 1.36
C ILE A 28 7.60 -1.88 0.59
N GLU A 29 6.39 -2.14 1.08
CA GLU A 29 5.41 -3.00 0.39
C GLU A 29 3.96 -2.58 0.68
N ASP A 30 3.14 -2.50 -0.37
CA ASP A 30 1.67 -2.42 -0.32
C ASP A 30 1.08 -3.65 -1.03
N LYS A 31 0.73 -4.68 -0.25
CA LYS A 31 0.18 -5.95 -0.72
C LYS A 31 -1.21 -5.82 -1.32
N SER A 32 -1.95 -4.75 -1.01
CA SER A 32 -3.27 -4.52 -1.62
C SER A 32 -3.18 -4.22 -3.12
N LYS A 33 -2.01 -3.71 -3.55
CA LYS A 33 -1.71 -3.33 -4.93
C LYS A 33 -0.60 -4.17 -5.56
N ASN A 34 -0.05 -5.14 -4.83
CA ASN A 34 1.18 -5.86 -5.20
C ASN A 34 2.30 -4.88 -5.60
N LEU A 35 2.46 -3.83 -4.79
CA LEU A 35 3.44 -2.77 -4.98
C LEU A 35 4.61 -3.00 -4.05
N LYS A 36 5.83 -3.00 -4.58
CA LYS A 36 7.07 -2.97 -3.81
C LYS A 36 7.83 -1.69 -4.12
N ILE A 37 8.44 -1.12 -3.08
CA ILE A 37 9.16 0.14 -3.13
C ILE A 37 10.57 -0.11 -2.59
N SER A 38 11.57 0.40 -3.31
CA SER A 38 12.98 0.33 -2.89
C SER A 38 13.58 1.71 -2.72
N TYR A 39 14.40 1.84 -1.68
CA TYR A 39 15.12 3.05 -1.33
C TYR A 39 16.63 2.80 -1.44
N ASP A 40 17.39 3.83 -1.81
CA ASP A 40 18.84 3.80 -1.70
C ASP A 40 19.27 4.08 -0.25
N TRP A 41 20.58 4.07 -0.01
CA TRP A 41 21.16 4.33 1.31
C TRP A 41 20.96 5.77 1.83
N ARG A 42 20.34 6.66 1.05
CA ARG A 42 20.00 8.04 1.42
C ARG A 42 18.49 8.22 1.65
N ASP A 43 17.74 7.12 1.78
CA ASP A 43 16.27 7.10 1.81
C ASP A 43 15.62 7.70 0.55
N MET A 44 16.33 7.72 -0.58
CA MET A 44 15.76 8.19 -1.83
C MET A 44 15.06 7.06 -2.57
N LEU A 45 13.83 7.34 -2.98
CA LEU A 45 13.02 6.49 -3.85
C LEU A 45 13.82 6.13 -5.11
N THR A 46 14.12 4.85 -5.26
CA THR A 46 14.91 4.34 -6.38
C THR A 46 14.02 3.61 -7.37
N GLU A 47 13.08 2.75 -6.91
CA GLU A 47 12.26 1.92 -7.79
C GLU A 47 10.84 1.66 -7.24
N PHE A 48 9.88 1.53 -8.18
CA PHE A 48 8.54 1.01 -7.94
C PHE A 48 8.32 -0.25 -8.79
N LEU A 49 8.08 -1.38 -8.15
CA LEU A 49 7.67 -2.61 -8.81
C LEU A 49 6.18 -2.83 -8.56
N MET A 50 5.36 -2.59 -9.59
CA MET A 50 3.97 -3.04 -9.61
C MET A 50 3.92 -4.36 -10.34
N GLU A 51 3.59 -5.43 -9.61
CA GLU A 51 3.28 -6.69 -10.26
C GLU A 51 1.90 -6.54 -10.92
N ALA A 52 1.91 -6.28 -12.24
CA ALA A 52 0.69 -6.18 -13.01
C ALA A 52 -0.06 -7.50 -12.85
N ARG A 53 -1.19 -7.47 -12.14
CA ARG A 53 -2.09 -8.62 -12.10
C ARG A 53 -2.67 -8.76 -13.51
N THR A 54 -2.05 -9.58 -14.34
CA THR A 54 -2.58 -9.91 -15.67
C THR A 54 -3.92 -10.61 -15.45
N LYS A 55 -5.00 -9.84 -15.44
CA LYS A 55 -6.34 -10.40 -15.58
C LYS A 55 -6.39 -10.93 -17.00
N ASN A 56 -6.19 -12.23 -17.17
CA ASN A 56 -6.53 -12.91 -18.41
C ASN A 56 -8.05 -12.79 -18.60
N ILE A 57 -8.50 -11.70 -19.23
CA ILE A 57 -9.87 -11.53 -19.72
C ILE A 57 -9.94 -12.25 -21.08
N LEU A 58 -9.71 -13.56 -21.05
CA LEU A 58 -9.92 -14.45 -22.19
C LEU A 58 -10.61 -15.71 -21.66
N ASP A 59 -11.79 -15.54 -21.06
CA ASP A 59 -12.75 -16.63 -20.98
C ASP A 59 -14.17 -16.10 -21.21
N SER A 60 -14.72 -16.60 -22.32
CA SER A 60 -16.12 -16.78 -22.69
C SER A 60 -17.07 -15.58 -22.63
N ARG A 61 -17.43 -15.11 -23.84
CA ARG A 61 -18.82 -15.17 -24.38
C ARG A 61 -18.84 -14.68 -25.83
N PHE A 62 -18.70 -15.64 -26.75
CA PHE A 62 -19.52 -15.65 -27.96
C PHE A 62 -20.94 -16.09 -27.57
#